data_AF-A0A4Y2C2I6-F1
#
_entry.id   AF-A0A4Y2C2I6-F1
#
_cell.length_a   1.000
_cell.length_b   1.000
_cell.length_c   1.000
_cell.angle_alpha   90.00
_cell.angle_beta   90.00
_cell.angle_gamma   90.00
#
_symmetry.space_group_name_H-M   'P 1'
#
loop_
_entity.id
_entity.type
_entity.pdbx_description
1 polymer ?
#
loop_
_entity_poly.entity_id
_entity_poly.type
_entity_poly.pdbx_seq_one_letter_code
_entity_poly.pdbx_strand_id
1 'polypeptide(L)'
;METDISVEALTMTTENRWSLREIQKAQLSAEHEVTGLTPAEMLFGRTLRFPCDILFGLPSEMPSLPNEYMKNLEARLESVHAFARERIKLSRERMKTRYDYYFYETILRREI
;
A
#
# COMPACT_ATOMS: atom_id res chain seq x y z
N MET A 1 -18.25 -10.27 12.34
CA MET A 1 -17.73 -8.89 12.44
C MET A 1 -16.34 -9.04 13.03
N GLU A 2 -15.34 -9.22 12.17
CA GLU A 2 -13.94 -9.41 12.56
C GLU A 2 -13.17 -8.18 12.12
N THR A 3 -13.05 -7.23 13.03
CA THR A 3 -11.93 -6.29 13.05
C THR A 3 -11.14 -6.58 14.34
N ASP A 4 -9.85 -6.28 14.31
CA ASP A 4 -9.07 -5.89 15.50
C ASP A 4 -8.06 -6.87 16.15
N ILE A 5 -7.82 -8.07 15.62
CA ILE A 5 -6.71 -8.89 16.16
C ILE A 5 -5.33 -8.25 15.84
N SER A 6 -5.20 -7.61 14.67
CA SER A 6 -3.92 -7.03 14.22
C SER A 6 -3.59 -5.68 14.90
N VAL A 7 -4.60 -4.97 15.41
CA VAL A 7 -4.41 -3.63 16.00
C VAL A 7 -4.12 -3.72 17.50
N GLU A 8 -4.79 -4.63 18.22
CA GLU A 8 -4.54 -4.83 19.66
C GLU A 8 -3.13 -5.34 19.95
N ALA A 9 -2.61 -6.27 19.13
CA ALA A 9 -1.28 -6.85 19.31
C ALA A 9 -0.14 -5.82 19.26
N LEU A 10 -0.30 -4.74 18.48
CA LEU A 10 0.68 -3.66 18.37
C LEU A 10 0.67 -2.70 19.57
N THR A 11 -0.38 -2.74 20.40
CA THR A 11 -0.53 -1.84 21.56
C THR A 11 -0.05 -2.44 22.88
N MET A 12 0.50 -3.66 22.91
CA MET A 12 0.86 -4.36 24.16
C MET A 12 2.30 -4.18 24.65
N THR A 13 3.18 -3.51 23.90
CA THR A 13 4.58 -3.29 24.31
C THR A 13 4.82 -1.81 24.61
N THR A 14 4.72 -1.40 25.88
CA THR A 14 5.21 -0.08 26.38
C THR A 14 6.57 -0.39 26.95
N GLU A 15 7.66 0.03 26.33
CA GLU A 15 8.29 1.33 26.54
C GLU A 15 8.68 1.95 25.17
N ASN A 16 8.33 3.23 24.92
CA ASN A 16 8.34 3.95 23.63
C ASN A 16 7.22 3.62 22.63
N ARG A 17 5.95 3.88 23.00
CA ARG A 17 4.83 3.79 22.05
C ARG A 17 4.62 5.11 21.31
N TRP A 18 4.77 5.07 20.00
CA TRP A 18 4.23 6.10 19.11
C TRP A 18 2.74 6.30 19.37
N SER A 19 2.27 7.53 19.22
CA SER A 19 0.85 7.85 19.30
C SER A 19 0.09 7.19 18.14
N LEU A 20 -1.21 6.92 18.34
CA LEU A 20 -2.09 6.34 17.31
C LEU A 20 -2.06 7.15 16.00
N ARG A 21 -1.92 8.48 16.09
CA ARG A 21 -1.81 9.36 14.92
C ARG A 21 -0.52 9.13 14.14
N GLU A 22 0.59 8.83 14.81
CA GLU A 22 1.86 8.54 14.17
C GLU A 22 1.83 7.17 13.49
N ILE A 23 1.24 6.17 14.15
CA ILE A 23 1.03 4.85 13.56
C ILE A 23 0.18 4.95 12.30
N GLN A 24 -0.95 5.65 12.36
CA GLN A 24 -1.83 5.82 11.19
C GLN A 24 -1.13 6.53 10.04
N LYS A 25 -0.33 7.56 10.33
CA LYS A 25 0.46 8.25 9.30
C LYS A 25 1.47 7.31 8.65
N ALA A 26 2.24 6.59 9.46
CA ALA A 26 3.24 5.65 8.97
C ALA A 26 2.62 4.56 8.08
N GLN A 27 1.47 4.02 8.47
CA GLN A 27 0.74 3.03 7.67
C GLN A 27 0.30 3.58 6.32
N LEU A 28 -0.17 4.84 6.27
CA LEU A 28 -0.63 5.44 5.02
C LEU A 28 0.51 5.90 4.10
N SER A 29 1.70 6.16 4.65
CA SER A 29 2.87 6.60 3.87
C SER A 29 3.83 5.48 3.48
N ALA A 30 3.69 4.28 4.05
CA ALA A 30 4.54 3.15 3.72
C ALA A 30 4.12 2.52 2.40
N GLU A 31 5.08 2.24 1.52
CA GLU A 31 4.84 1.50 0.29
C GLU A 31 4.53 0.03 0.59
N HIS A 32 3.53 -0.52 -0.09
CA HIS A 32 3.22 -1.93 -0.01
C HIS A 32 4.14 -2.75 -0.93
N GLU A 33 4.76 -3.81 -0.40
CA GLU A 33 5.83 -4.58 -1.07
C GLU A 33 5.49 -5.04 -2.49
N VAL A 34 4.26 -5.49 -2.74
CA VAL A 34 3.85 -6.01 -4.05
C VAL A 34 3.58 -4.89 -5.05
N THR A 35 2.88 -3.85 -4.59
CA THR A 35 2.37 -2.79 -5.47
C THR A 35 3.38 -1.67 -5.65
N GLY A 36 4.30 -1.46 -4.70
CA GLY A 36 5.21 -0.31 -4.67
C GLY A 36 4.48 1.02 -4.54
N LEU A 37 3.24 0.99 -4.05
CA LEU A 37 2.36 2.15 -3.91
C LEU A 37 2.00 2.30 -2.43
N THR A 38 1.87 3.54 -1.99
CA THR A 38 1.38 3.84 -0.64
C THR A 38 -0.14 3.72 -0.57
N PRO A 39 -0.73 3.34 0.58
CA PRO A 39 -2.18 3.39 0.76
C PRO A 39 -2.77 4.77 0.53
N ALA A 40 -2.02 5.85 0.83
CA ALA A 40 -2.44 7.22 0.52
C ALA A 40 -2.65 7.46 -0.98
N GLU A 41 -1.73 6.99 -1.82
CA GLU A 41 -1.86 7.11 -3.28
C GLU A 41 -3.05 6.27 -3.79
N MET A 42 -3.26 5.08 -3.23
CA MET A 42 -4.39 4.23 -3.62
C MET A 42 -5.74 4.80 -3.17
N LEU A 43 -5.82 5.50 -2.04
CA LEU A 43 -7.08 6.03 -1.50
C LEU A 43 -7.41 7.44 -2.00
N PHE A 44 -6.40 8.30 -2.08
CA PHE A 44 -6.57 9.73 -2.37
C PHE A 44 -5.99 10.14 -3.72
N GLY A 45 -5.39 9.19 -4.45
CA GLY A 45 -4.65 9.46 -5.68
C GLY A 45 -3.35 10.21 -5.44
N ARG A 46 -2.99 10.59 -4.21
CA ARG A 46 -1.89 11.53 -3.92
C ARG A 46 -1.03 11.06 -2.77
N THR A 47 0.20 11.53 -2.76
CA THR A 47 1.11 11.37 -1.63
C THR A 47 0.58 12.17 -0.42
N LEU A 48 0.80 11.62 0.78
CA LEU A 48 0.49 12.31 2.02
C LEU A 48 1.42 13.50 2.21
N ARG A 49 0.85 14.63 2.65
CA ARG A 49 1.60 15.83 2.97
C ARG A 49 1.85 15.92 4.47
N PHE A 50 3.11 15.97 4.86
CA PHE A 50 3.52 16.09 6.26
C PHE A 50 3.55 17.56 6.71
N PRO A 51 3.52 17.84 8.03
CA PRO A 51 3.64 19.21 8.54
C PRO A 51 4.89 19.94 8.03
N CYS A 52 6.01 19.23 7.87
CA CYS A 52 7.22 19.79 7.26
C CYS A 52 6.99 20.24 5.81
N ASP A 53 6.25 19.49 5.01
CA ASP A 53 5.96 19.83 3.60
C ASP A 53 5.06 21.06 3.49
N ILE A 54 4.28 21.35 4.54
CA ILE A 54 3.47 22.58 4.62
C ILE A 54 4.35 23.75 5.06
N LEU A 55 5.16 23.55 6.10
CA LEU A 55 6.01 24.59 6.69
C LEU A 55 7.18 25.03 5.78
N PHE A 56 7.83 24.08 5.11
CA PHE A 56 8.98 24.32 4.24
C PHE A 56 8.59 24.46 2.76
N GLY A 57 7.32 24.21 2.42
CA GLY A 57 6.76 24.49 1.11
C GLY A 57 7.04 23.41 0.06
N LEU A 58 6.15 22.43 -0.04
CA LEU A 58 5.94 21.61 -1.23
C LEU A 58 4.89 22.29 -2.14
N PRO A 59 5.16 22.57 -3.43
CA PRO A 59 4.14 23.10 -4.32
C PRO A 59 2.95 22.14 -4.36
N SER A 60 1.75 22.65 -4.07
CA SER A 60 0.56 21.84 -4.22
C SER A 60 0.34 21.61 -5.71
N GLU A 61 0.03 20.38 -6.10
CA GLU A 61 -0.50 20.05 -7.43
C GLU A 61 -1.94 20.59 -7.59
N MET A 62 -2.22 21.83 -7.17
CA MET A 62 -3.50 22.46 -7.47
C MET A 62 -3.49 22.85 -8.94
N PRO A 63 -4.34 22.24 -9.78
CA PRO A 63 -4.54 22.76 -11.12
C PRO A 63 -5.29 24.07 -11.04
N SER A 64 -5.25 24.80 -12.15
CA SER A 64 -5.80 26.15 -12.26
C SER A 64 -7.30 26.22 -11.99
N LEU A 65 -8.03 25.12 -12.27
CA LEU A 65 -9.49 25.07 -12.26
C LEU A 65 -10.02 23.81 -11.54
N PRO A 66 -11.13 23.91 -10.76
CA PRO A 66 -11.73 22.76 -10.07
C PRO A 66 -12.11 21.58 -10.99
N ASN A 67 -12.59 21.87 -12.20
CA ASN A 67 -12.97 20.83 -13.16
C ASN A 67 -11.75 20.06 -13.70
N GLU A 68 -10.61 20.73 -13.83
CA GLU A 68 -9.35 20.11 -14.22
C GLU A 68 -8.82 19.20 -13.10
N TYR A 69 -8.96 19.65 -11.84
CA TYR A 69 -8.62 18.83 -10.67
C TYR A 69 -9.38 17.51 -10.62
N MET A 70 -10.69 17.57 -10.80
CA MET A 70 -11.52 16.36 -10.74
C MET A 70 -11.09 15.34 -11.81
N LYS A 71 -10.88 15.78 -13.05
CA LYS A 71 -10.43 14.92 -14.15
C LYS A 71 -9.05 14.32 -13.90
N ASN A 72 -8.10 15.14 -13.42
CA ASN A 72 -6.75 14.66 -13.12
C ASN A 72 -6.74 13.65 -11.97
N LEU A 73 -7.56 13.88 -10.94
CA LEU A 73 -7.70 12.96 -9.82
C LEU A 73 -8.30 11.61 -10.27
N GLU A 74 -9.34 11.65 -11.08
CA GLU A 74 -9.98 10.46 -11.64
C GLU A 74 -8.98 9.64 -12.47
N ALA A 75 -8.30 10.26 -13.43
CA ALA A 75 -7.29 9.60 -14.26
C ALA A 75 -6.13 9.01 -13.41
N ARG A 76 -5.71 9.71 -12.36
CA ARG A 76 -4.66 9.22 -11.47
C ARG A 76 -5.12 8.02 -10.65
N LEU A 77 -6.32 8.04 -10.10
CA LEU A 77 -6.87 6.88 -9.39
C LEU A 77 -7.04 5.68 -10.31
N GLU A 78 -7.56 5.88 -11.53
CA GLU A 78 -7.70 4.82 -12.52
C GLU A 78 -6.36 4.15 -12.84
N SER A 79 -5.32 4.94 -13.11
CA SER A 79 -3.98 4.45 -13.42
C SER A 79 -3.32 3.74 -12.23
N VAL A 80 -3.36 4.32 -11.03
CA VAL A 80 -2.82 3.72 -9.79
C VAL A 80 -3.48 2.37 -9.51
N HIS A 81 -4.81 2.28 -9.63
CA HIS A 81 -5.52 1.03 -9.42
C HIS A 81 -5.25 0.00 -10.53
N ALA A 82 -5.16 0.42 -11.79
CA ALA A 82 -4.80 -0.46 -12.89
C ALA A 82 -3.43 -1.08 -12.68
N PHE A 83 -2.43 -0.25 -12.34
CA PHE A 83 -1.09 -0.68 -12.02
C PHE A 83 -1.04 -1.65 -10.82
N ALA A 84 -1.72 -1.30 -9.72
CA ALA A 84 -1.79 -2.16 -8.55
C ALA A 84 -2.37 -3.54 -8.87
N ARG A 85 -3.46 -3.61 -9.65
CA ARG A 85 -4.09 -4.87 -10.06
C ARG A 85 -3.14 -5.74 -10.88
N GLU A 86 -2.39 -5.16 -11.81
CA GLU A 86 -1.42 -5.87 -12.62
C GLU A 86 -0.29 -6.46 -11.78
N ARG A 87 0.27 -5.66 -10.86
CA ARG A 87 1.33 -6.11 -9.94
C ARG A 87 0.86 -7.24 -9.03
N ILE A 88 -0.34 -7.12 -8.48
CA ILE A 88 -0.94 -8.17 -7.64
C ILE A 88 -1.16 -9.45 -8.45
N LYS A 89 -1.67 -9.35 -9.68
CA LYS A 89 -1.88 -10.50 -10.56
C LYS A 89 -0.55 -11.23 -10.83
N LEU A 90 0.49 -10.48 -11.20
CA LEU A 90 1.80 -11.04 -11.50
C LEU A 90 2.48 -11.64 -10.27
N SER A 91 2.35 -11.02 -9.10
CA SER A 91 2.83 -11.57 -7.83
C SER A 91 2.13 -12.88 -7.47
N ARG A 92 0.81 -12.94 -7.68
CA ARG A 92 0.01 -14.17 -7.48
C ARG A 92 0.45 -15.29 -8.41
N GLU A 93 0.70 -15.00 -9.69
CA GLU A 93 1.18 -16.00 -10.66
C GLU A 93 2.56 -16.55 -10.27
N ARG A 94 3.50 -15.66 -9.89
CA ARG A 94 4.82 -16.07 -9.37
C ARG A 94 4.72 -16.94 -8.13
N MET A 95 3.84 -16.56 -7.19
CA MET A 95 3.58 -17.34 -5.98
C MET A 95 3.07 -18.74 -6.32
N LYS A 96 2.11 -18.83 -7.25
CA LYS A 96 1.56 -20.11 -7.70
C LYS A 96 2.66 -21.00 -8.29
N THR A 97 3.44 -20.50 -9.25
CA THR A 97 4.52 -21.28 -9.88
C THR A 97 5.54 -21.78 -8.85
N ARG A 98 5.86 -20.97 -7.84
CA ARG A 98 6.76 -21.37 -6.75
C ARG A 98 6.19 -22.53 -5.93
N TYR A 99 4.91 -22.47 -5.57
CA TYR A 99 4.25 -23.55 -4.84
C TYR A 99 4.10 -24.83 -5.68
N ASP A 100 3.73 -24.69 -6.96
CA ASP A 100 3.62 -25.81 -7.89
C ASP A 100 4.98 -26.52 -8.02
N TYR A 101 6.09 -25.77 -8.13
CA TYR A 101 7.44 -26.33 -8.15
C TYR A 101 7.76 -27.17 -6.91
N TYR A 102 7.55 -26.62 -5.70
CA TYR A 102 7.79 -27.36 -4.46
C TYR A 102 6.86 -28.56 -4.31
N PHE A 103 5.63 -28.49 -4.81
CA PHE A 103 4.69 -29.61 -4.80
C PHE A 103 5.23 -30.79 -5.63
N TYR A 104 5.74 -30.55 -6.83
CA TYR A 104 6.34 -31.61 -7.65
C TYR A 104 7.66 -32.14 -7.07
N GLU A 105 8.54 -31.26 -6.55
CA GLU A 105 9.81 -31.68 -5.96
C GLU A 105 9.60 -32.58 -4.72
N THR A 106 8.61 -32.25 -3.88
CA THR A 106 8.29 -33.01 -2.68
C THR A 106 7.66 -34.37 -2.97
N ILE A 107 6.85 -34.50 -4.03
CA ILE A 107 6.32 -35.79 -4.49
C ILE A 107 7.44 -36.67 -5.05
N LEU A 108 8.27 -36.13 -5.94
CA LEU A 108 9.37 -36.88 -6.58
C LEU A 108 10.42 -37.38 -5.56
N ARG A 109 10.68 -36.62 -4.48
CA ARG A 109 11.55 -37.07 -3.37
C ARG A 109 10.94 -38.16 -2.50
N ARG A 110 9.63 -38.41 -2.58
CA ARG A 110 8.91 -39.39 -1.75
C ARG A 110 8.68 -40.72 -2.46
N GLU A 111 8.93 -40.78 -3.77
CA GLU A 111 8.79 -41.98 -4.62
C GLU A 111 10.14 -42.68 -4.92
N ILE A 112 11.25 -42.25 -4.30
CA ILE A 112 12.56 -42.92 -4.25
C ILE A 112 12.83 -43.37 -2.81
#